data_AF-J6HBJ3-F1
#
_entry.id   AF-J6HBJ3-F1
#
_cell.length_a   1.000
_cell.length_b   1.000
_cell.length_c   1.000
_cell.angle_alpha   90.00
_cell.angle_beta   90.00
_cell.angle_gamma   90.00
#
_symmetry.space_group_name_H-M   'P 1'
#
loop_
_entity.id
_entity.type
_entity.pdbx_description
1 polymer ?
#
loop_
_entity_poly.entity_id
_entity_poly.type
_entity_poly.pdbx_seq_one_letter_code
_entity_poly.pdbx_strand_id
1 'polypeptide(L)'
;MSIKLTLKQKRFADEYIISGNATDAAKKAGYSEKTAFTIATENLKKPYIKQYIDQRIKELDDKKIAKQEEVLQYLTSVLRGESESAIVVVEGCGDGYSEARTVKKTPDEKERLKAAELLGKRYRIFSEKSEIEEEQLDKLDKILGAIDDAAK
;
A
#
# COMPACT_ATOMS: atom_id res chain seq x y z
N MET A 1 -10.86 -26.45 22.32
CA MET A 1 -12.18 -25.85 22.04
C MET A 1 -11.95 -24.45 21.47
N SER A 2 -12.45 -24.15 20.27
CA SER A 2 -12.37 -22.80 19.69
C SER A 2 -13.36 -21.88 20.42
N ILE A 3 -12.87 -20.94 21.24
CA ILE A 3 -13.72 -19.95 21.93
C ILE A 3 -14.23 -18.97 20.87
N LYS A 4 -15.54 -18.98 20.62
CA LYS A 4 -16.21 -18.06 19.69
C LYS A 4 -16.51 -16.74 20.39
N LEU A 5 -16.13 -15.61 19.77
CA LEU A 5 -16.45 -14.28 20.32
C LEU A 5 -17.97 -14.06 20.39
N THR A 6 -18.41 -13.50 21.51
CA THR A 6 -19.78 -13.00 21.67
C THR A 6 -20.01 -11.73 20.84
N LEU A 7 -21.27 -11.38 20.57
CA LEU A 7 -21.62 -10.18 19.82
C LEU A 7 -21.09 -8.89 20.47
N LYS A 8 -21.15 -8.80 21.81
CA LYS A 8 -20.62 -7.65 22.57
C LYS A 8 -19.09 -7.55 22.49
N GLN A 9 -18.38 -8.68 22.50
CA GLN A 9 -16.92 -8.69 22.37
C GLN A 9 -16.47 -8.31 20.96
N LYS A 10 -17.21 -8.73 19.92
CA LYS A 10 -16.96 -8.28 18.54
C LYS A 10 -17.16 -6.78 18.40
N ARG A 11 -18.32 -6.25 18.85
CA ARG A 11 -18.59 -4.80 18.84
C ARG A 11 -17.52 -4.02 19.61
N PHE A 12 -17.08 -4.52 20.77
CA PHE A 12 -15.99 -3.91 21.51
C PHE A 12 -14.70 -3.84 20.71
N ALA A 13 -14.30 -4.94 20.08
CA ALA A 13 -13.09 -4.98 19.26
C ALA A 13 -13.20 -4.02 18.05
N ASP A 14 -14.34 -4.00 17.36
CA ASP A 14 -14.56 -3.14 16.20
C ASP A 14 -14.50 -1.65 16.60
N GLU A 15 -15.17 -1.25 17.68
CA GLU A 15 -15.13 0.12 18.21
C GLU A 15 -13.76 0.52 18.74
N TYR A 16 -13.01 -0.42 19.30
CA TYR A 16 -11.65 -0.20 19.77
C TYR A 16 -10.70 0.05 18.60
N ILE A 17 -10.84 -0.68 17.49
CA ILE A 17 -10.08 -0.46 16.26
C ILE A 17 -10.34 0.95 15.70
N ILE A 18 -11.58 1.43 15.78
CA ILE A 18 -11.96 2.77 15.28
C ILE A 18 -11.40 3.89 16.17
N SER A 19 -11.54 3.76 17.48
CA SER A 19 -11.32 4.88 18.42
C SER A 19 -9.96 4.86 19.13
N GLY A 20 -9.31 3.70 19.23
CA GLY A 20 -8.14 3.47 20.09
C GLY A 20 -8.44 3.59 21.60
N ASN A 21 -9.69 3.87 22.00
CA ASN A 21 -10.09 4.08 23.38
C ASN A 21 -10.91 2.89 23.88
N ALA A 22 -10.30 2.08 24.74
CA ALA A 22 -10.90 0.84 25.24
C ALA A 22 -12.17 1.10 26.08
N THR A 23 -12.18 2.15 26.90
CA THR A 23 -13.33 2.47 27.76
C THR A 23 -14.52 2.94 26.93
N ASP A 24 -14.27 3.80 25.94
CA ASP A 24 -15.32 4.28 25.02
C ASP A 24 -15.86 3.12 24.16
N ALA A 25 -14.97 2.28 23.65
CA ALA A 25 -15.34 1.09 22.90
C ALA A 25 -16.22 0.13 23.73
N ALA A 26 -15.95 -0.04 25.02
CA ALA A 26 -16.80 -0.85 25.89
C ALA A 26 -18.19 -0.25 26.10
N LYS A 27 -18.30 1.08 26.24
CA LYS A 27 -19.59 1.76 26.33
C LYS A 27 -20.41 1.55 25.05
N LYS A 28 -19.82 1.83 23.88
CA LYS A 28 -20.47 1.65 22.57
C LYS A 28 -20.84 0.19 22.27
N ALA A 29 -20.05 -0.76 22.77
CA ALA A 29 -20.36 -2.18 22.67
C ALA A 29 -21.54 -2.65 23.55
N GLY A 30 -22.08 -1.77 24.40
CA GLY A 30 -23.22 -2.05 25.27
C GLY A 30 -22.87 -2.71 26.60
N TYR A 31 -21.67 -2.43 27.13
CA TYR A 31 -21.33 -2.72 28.53
C TYR A 31 -21.80 -1.58 29.45
N SER A 32 -22.01 -1.89 30.73
CA SER A 32 -22.42 -0.88 31.72
C SER A 32 -21.35 0.19 31.86
N GLU A 33 -21.76 1.47 31.84
CA GLU A 33 -20.82 2.59 31.96
C GLU A 33 -19.99 2.53 33.26
N LYS A 34 -20.61 2.07 34.36
CA LYS A 34 -19.96 1.95 35.67
C LYS A 34 -18.81 0.95 35.68
N THR A 35 -18.85 -0.06 34.80
CA THR A 35 -17.86 -1.14 34.73
C THR A 35 -17.10 -1.18 33.40
N ALA A 36 -17.36 -0.22 32.50
CA ALA A 36 -16.80 -0.19 31.14
C ALA A 36 -15.26 -0.22 31.15
N PHE A 37 -14.62 0.51 32.06
CA PHE A 37 -13.16 0.53 32.21
C PHE A 37 -12.59 -0.85 32.59
N THR A 38 -13.17 -1.50 33.61
CA THR A 38 -12.73 -2.82 34.09
C THR A 38 -12.94 -3.87 33.01
N ILE A 39 -14.12 -3.87 32.36
CA ILE A 39 -14.46 -4.83 31.30
C ILE A 39 -13.58 -4.61 30.07
N ALA A 40 -13.29 -3.36 29.70
CA ALA A 40 -12.39 -3.05 28.60
C ALA A 40 -11.00 -3.63 28.84
N THR A 41 -10.45 -3.42 30.04
CA THR A 41 -9.14 -3.97 30.45
C THR A 41 -9.15 -5.49 30.46
N GLU A 42 -10.22 -6.11 30.94
CA GLU A 42 -10.38 -7.55 30.90
C GLU A 42 -10.43 -8.07 29.47
N ASN A 43 -11.24 -7.45 28.59
CA ASN A 43 -11.39 -7.85 27.21
C ASN A 43 -10.06 -7.78 26.43
N LEU A 44 -9.25 -6.74 26.65
CA LEU A 44 -7.93 -6.63 26.02
C LEU A 44 -6.94 -7.71 26.48
N LYS A 45 -7.10 -8.24 27.70
CA LYS A 45 -6.28 -9.35 28.20
C LYS A 45 -6.69 -10.71 27.65
N LYS A 46 -7.90 -10.85 27.09
CA LYS A 46 -8.39 -12.14 26.57
C LYS A 46 -7.72 -12.45 25.22
N PRO A 47 -6.97 -13.56 25.10
CA PRO A 47 -6.20 -13.86 23.89
C PRO A 47 -7.04 -13.92 22.61
N TYR A 48 -8.25 -14.47 22.68
CA TYR A 48 -9.13 -14.61 21.52
C TYR A 48 -9.72 -13.26 21.04
N ILE A 49 -9.88 -12.27 21.92
CA ILE A 49 -10.30 -10.91 21.51
C ILE A 49 -9.12 -10.18 20.88
N LYS A 50 -7.93 -10.31 21.45
CA LYS A 50 -6.70 -9.76 20.88
C LYS A 50 -6.44 -10.33 19.49
N GLN A 51 -6.53 -11.65 19.32
CA GLN A 51 -6.40 -12.30 18.02
C GLN A 51 -7.42 -11.79 17.00
N TYR A 52 -8.67 -11.54 17.41
CA TYR A 52 -9.69 -10.97 16.53
C TYR A 52 -9.35 -9.52 16.13
N ILE A 53 -8.87 -8.70 17.07
CA ILE A 53 -8.41 -7.33 16.79
C ILE A 53 -7.25 -7.36 15.79
N ASP A 54 -6.21 -8.16 16.06
CA ASP A 54 -5.01 -8.26 15.21
C ASP A 54 -5.39 -8.73 13.79
N GLN A 55 -6.27 -9.73 13.69
CA GLN A 55 -6.77 -10.21 12.40
C GLN A 55 -7.55 -9.12 11.66
N ARG A 56 -8.40 -8.36 12.34
CA ARG A 56 -9.23 -7.33 11.71
C ARG A 56 -8.41 -6.11 11.29
N ILE A 57 -7.40 -5.72 12.07
CA ILE A 57 -6.42 -4.69 11.68
C ILE A 57 -5.67 -5.14 10.43
N LYS A 58 -5.14 -6.36 10.41
CA LYS A 58 -4.46 -6.91 9.24
C LYS A 58 -5.35 -6.92 7.99
N GLU A 59 -6.61 -7.31 8.14
CA GLU A 59 -7.59 -7.28 7.04
C GLU A 59 -7.96 -5.85 6.58
N LEU A 60 -7.86 -4.85 7.46
CA LEU A 60 -8.06 -3.44 7.09
C LEU A 60 -6.81 -2.88 6.40
N ASP A 61 -5.62 -3.20 6.90
CA ASP A 61 -4.35 -2.79 6.30
C ASP A 61 -4.19 -3.39 4.90
N ASP A 62 -4.49 -4.68 4.76
CA ASP A 62 -4.50 -5.39 3.47
C ASP A 62 -5.49 -4.79 2.46
N LYS A 63 -6.52 -4.07 2.91
CA LYS A 63 -7.50 -3.37 2.04
C LYS A 63 -7.14 -1.91 1.77
N LYS A 64 -6.33 -1.28 2.62
CA LYS A 64 -6.00 0.15 2.54
C LYS A 64 -4.72 0.40 1.76
N ILE A 65 -3.72 -0.47 1.93
CA ILE A 65 -2.39 -0.31 1.35
C ILE A 65 -2.15 -1.44 0.37
N ALA A 66 -1.89 -1.08 -0.89
CA ALA A 66 -1.52 -2.06 -1.90
C ALA A 66 -0.20 -2.74 -1.51
N LYS A 67 -0.18 -4.07 -1.53
CA LYS A 67 1.04 -4.85 -1.29
C LYS A 67 1.99 -4.73 -2.48
N GLN A 68 3.25 -5.06 -2.27
CA GLN A 68 4.25 -5.08 -3.35
C GLN A 68 3.78 -5.92 -4.54
N GLU A 69 3.24 -7.11 -4.30
CA GLU A 69 2.74 -8.00 -5.35
C GLU A 69 1.57 -7.35 -6.13
N GLU A 70 0.67 -6.66 -5.43
CA GLU A 70 -0.48 -5.97 -6.04
C GLU A 70 -0.03 -4.81 -6.92
N VAL A 71 0.96 -4.02 -6.47
CA VAL A 71 1.56 -2.96 -7.27
C VAL A 71 2.19 -3.53 -8.54
N LEU A 72 2.92 -4.65 -8.44
CA LEU A 72 3.53 -5.31 -9.60
C LEU A 72 2.48 -5.89 -10.56
N GLN A 73 1.42 -6.48 -10.03
CA GLN A 73 0.30 -6.98 -10.83
C GLN A 73 -0.39 -5.84 -11.60
N TYR A 74 -0.65 -4.72 -10.92
CA TYR A 74 -1.23 -3.54 -11.55
C TYR A 74 -0.32 -2.98 -12.66
N LEU A 75 0.96 -2.76 -12.37
CA LEU A 75 1.93 -2.28 -13.39
C LEU A 75 2.03 -3.25 -14.58
N THR A 76 1.96 -4.56 -14.32
CA THR A 76 1.96 -5.58 -15.39
C THR A 76 0.69 -5.50 -16.24
N SER A 77 -0.47 -5.30 -15.61
CA SER A 77 -1.76 -5.11 -16.31
C SER A 77 -1.74 -3.85 -17.19
N VAL A 78 -1.20 -2.74 -16.67
CA VAL A 78 -1.00 -1.50 -17.45
C VAL A 78 -0.09 -1.76 -18.64
N LEU A 79 1.08 -2.39 -18.42
CA LEU A 79 2.03 -2.72 -19.48
C LEU A 79 1.41 -3.60 -20.59
N ARG A 80 0.54 -4.53 -20.22
CA ARG A 80 -0.19 -5.40 -21.16
C ARG A 80 -1.39 -4.74 -21.83
N GLY A 81 -1.79 -3.55 -21.38
CA GLY A 81 -2.98 -2.83 -21.89
C GLY A 81 -4.30 -3.43 -21.40
N GLU A 82 -4.27 -4.20 -20.31
CA GLU A 82 -5.43 -4.88 -19.74
C GLU A 82 -6.21 -4.02 -18.75
N SER A 83 -5.57 -3.01 -18.16
CA SER A 83 -6.24 -2.07 -17.25
C SER A 83 -7.16 -1.12 -18.01
N GLU A 84 -8.17 -0.56 -17.35
CA GLU A 84 -9.04 0.47 -17.92
C GLU A 84 -8.98 1.74 -17.07
N SER A 85 -8.97 2.90 -17.73
CA SER A 85 -9.18 4.20 -17.12
C SER A 85 -10.38 4.89 -17.75
N ALA A 86 -10.98 5.84 -17.04
CA ALA A 86 -12.08 6.63 -17.54
C ALA A 86 -11.54 8.00 -17.99
N ILE A 87 -11.83 8.38 -19.22
CA ILE A 87 -11.54 9.71 -19.76
C ILE A 87 -12.84 10.43 -20.09
N VAL A 88 -12.84 11.76 -19.97
CA VAL A 88 -13.97 12.59 -20.40
C VAL A 88 -13.71 13.02 -21.84
N VAL A 89 -14.64 12.70 -22.72
CA VAL A 89 -14.63 13.11 -24.12
C VAL A 89 -15.79 14.08 -24.33
N VAL A 90 -15.56 15.16 -25.07
CA VAL A 90 -16.59 16.13 -25.43
C VAL A 90 -17.04 15.80 -26.85
N GLU A 91 -18.29 15.39 -27.01
CA GLU A 91 -18.90 15.09 -28.29
C GLU A 91 -19.79 16.26 -28.72
N GLY A 92 -19.66 16.71 -29.97
CA GLY A 92 -20.56 17.71 -30.55
C GLY A 92 -21.91 17.08 -30.87
N CYS A 93 -22.99 17.63 -30.32
CA CYS A 93 -24.35 17.09 -30.52
C CYS A 93 -25.11 17.79 -31.66
N GLY A 94 -24.48 18.74 -32.36
CA GLY A 94 -25.15 19.62 -33.33
C GLY A 94 -25.64 20.92 -32.69
N ASP A 95 -26.06 21.88 -33.53
CA ASP A 95 -26.64 23.19 -33.12
C ASP A 95 -25.81 24.03 -32.13
N GLY A 96 -24.48 23.87 -32.13
CA GLY A 96 -23.59 24.58 -31.21
C GLY A 96 -23.55 24.01 -29.79
N TYR A 97 -24.16 22.85 -29.54
CA TYR A 97 -24.12 22.16 -28.25
C TYR A 97 -23.05 21.08 -28.22
N SER A 98 -22.52 20.82 -27.03
CA SER A 98 -21.58 19.74 -26.76
C SER A 98 -21.94 19.05 -25.45
N GLU A 99 -21.81 17.73 -25.43
CA GLU A 99 -22.03 16.91 -24.24
C GLU A 99 -20.71 16.26 -23.80
N ALA A 100 -20.41 16.33 -22.51
CA ALA A 100 -19.28 15.64 -21.91
C ALA A 100 -19.70 14.23 -21.51
N ARG A 101 -19.01 13.21 -22.04
CA ARG A 101 -19.26 11.81 -21.73
C ARG A 101 -18.01 11.12 -21.21
N THR A 102 -18.20 10.24 -20.23
CA THR A 102 -17.12 9.42 -19.70
C THR A 102 -16.99 8.15 -20.53
N VAL A 103 -15.84 7.95 -21.15
CA VAL A 103 -15.53 6.79 -21.98
C VAL A 103 -14.40 5.99 -21.33
N LYS A 104 -14.50 4.66 -21.39
CA LYS A 104 -13.44 3.76 -20.96
C LYS A 104 -12.32 3.73 -22.00
N LYS A 105 -11.09 3.97 -21.56
CA LYS A 105 -9.86 3.94 -22.35
C LYS A 105 -8.90 2.91 -21.76
N THR A 106 -8.26 2.14 -22.63
CA THR A 106 -7.11 1.30 -22.27
C THR A 106 -5.81 2.12 -22.29
N PRO A 107 -4.75 1.70 -21.57
CA PRO A 107 -3.48 2.38 -21.54
C PRO A 107 -2.91 2.68 -22.92
N ASP A 108 -2.53 3.93 -23.16
CA ASP A 108 -1.78 4.32 -24.35
C ASP A 108 -0.30 3.95 -24.25
N GLU A 109 0.44 4.14 -25.32
CA GLU A 109 1.86 3.78 -25.38
C GLU A 109 2.70 4.49 -24.31
N LYS A 110 2.37 5.75 -23.94
CA LYS A 110 3.12 6.48 -22.91
C LYS A 110 2.87 5.89 -21.52
N GLU A 111 1.62 5.56 -21.22
CA GLU A 111 1.22 4.90 -19.98
C GLU A 111 1.89 3.52 -19.85
N ARG A 112 1.90 2.75 -20.94
CA ARG A 112 2.57 1.44 -21.02
C ARG A 112 4.09 1.54 -20.89
N LEU A 113 4.72 2.52 -21.55
CA LEU A 113 6.16 2.78 -21.45
C LEU A 113 6.53 3.14 -20.01
N LYS A 114 5.71 3.92 -19.30
CA LYS A 114 5.99 4.25 -17.91
C LYS A 114 5.91 3.02 -17.01
N ALA A 115 4.93 2.14 -17.22
CA ALA A 115 4.86 0.86 -16.51
C ALA A 115 6.07 -0.03 -16.80
N ALA A 116 6.52 -0.10 -18.06
CA ALA A 116 7.73 -0.82 -18.45
C ALA A 116 8.98 -0.26 -17.75
N GLU A 117 9.14 1.06 -17.68
CA GLU A 117 10.25 1.73 -17.01
C GLU A 117 10.29 1.39 -15.51
N LEU A 118 9.15 1.46 -14.82
CA LEU A 118 9.08 1.17 -13.39
C LEU A 118 9.37 -0.31 -13.08
N LEU A 119 8.85 -1.23 -13.90
CA LEU A 119 9.17 -2.65 -13.80
C LEU A 119 10.64 -2.92 -14.12
N GLY A 120 11.19 -2.29 -15.15
CA GLY A 120 12.59 -2.43 -15.53
C GLY A 120 13.54 -1.91 -14.45
N LYS A 121 13.22 -0.80 -13.77
CA LYS A 121 13.96 -0.30 -12.60
C LYS A 121 13.95 -1.31 -11.45
N ARG A 122 12.79 -1.91 -11.15
CA ARG A 122 12.68 -2.95 -10.13
C ARG A 122 13.55 -4.18 -10.43
N TYR A 123 13.57 -4.62 -11.68
CA TYR A 123 14.36 -5.77 -12.14
C TYR A 123 15.80 -5.42 -12.53
N ARG A 124 16.23 -4.15 -12.37
CA ARG A 124 17.56 -3.66 -12.76
C ARG A 124 17.91 -3.97 -14.23
N ILE A 125 16.91 -3.93 -15.11
CA ILE A 125 17.10 -4.11 -16.56
C ILE A 125 17.91 -2.93 -17.12
N PHE A 126 17.73 -1.75 -16.53
CA PHE A 126 18.50 -0.56 -16.87
C PHE A 126 19.74 -0.50 -15.98
N SER A 127 20.90 -0.32 -16.61
CA SER A 127 22.13 0.05 -15.91
C SER A 127 22.23 1.57 -15.92
N GLU A 128 21.91 2.21 -14.80
CA GLU A 128 22.27 3.60 -14.58
C GLU A 128 23.71 3.59 -14.05
N LYS A 129 24.66 4.18 -14.79
CA LYS A 129 25.98 4.48 -14.20
C LYS A 129 25.74 5.46 -13.06
N SER A 130 25.99 5.02 -11.84
CA SER A 130 25.85 5.91 -10.69
C SER A 130 27.08 6.81 -10.60
N GLU A 131 26.89 8.10 -10.30
CA GLU A 131 28.01 9.04 -10.06
C GLU A 131 28.97 8.52 -8.97
N ILE A 132 28.44 7.72 -8.05
CA ILE A 132 29.19 7.05 -6.98
C ILE A 132 30.14 5.98 -7.55
N GLU A 133 29.74 5.24 -8.58
CA GLU A 133 30.62 4.25 -9.24
C GLU A 133 31.77 4.94 -9.97
N GLU A 134 31.53 6.07 -10.64
CA GLU A 134 32.61 6.84 -11.28
C GLU A 134 33.58 7.40 -10.24
N GLU A 135 33.09 7.96 -9.13
CA GLU A 135 33.96 8.47 -8.06
C GLU A 135 34.76 7.34 -7.37
N GLN A 136 34.18 6.15 -7.24
CA GLN A 136 34.87 4.98 -6.69
C GLN A 136 35.93 4.41 -7.63
N LEU A 137 35.65 4.36 -8.94
CA LEU A 137 36.64 3.97 -9.94
C LEU A 137 37.80 4.96 -9.97
N ASP A 138 37.51 6.26 -9.90
CA ASP A 138 38.52 7.33 -9.90
C ASP A 138 39.40 7.30 -8.62
N LYS A 139 38.83 6.90 -7.48
CA LYS A 139 39.59 6.62 -6.25
C LYS A 139 40.45 5.37 -6.37
N LEU A 140 39.94 4.31 -7.00
CA LEU A 140 40.67 3.07 -7.19
C LEU A 140 41.89 3.27 -8.11
N ASP A 141 41.71 4.01 -9.20
CA ASP A 141 42.79 4.36 -10.13
C ASP A 141 43.89 5.18 -9.45
N LYS A 142 43.53 6.13 -8.59
CA LYS A 142 44.49 6.90 -7.79
C LYS A 142 45.27 6.03 -6.80
N ILE A 143 44.61 5.05 -6.17
CA ILE A 143 45.27 4.11 -5.26
C ILE A 143 46.25 3.21 -6.03
N LEU A 144 45.84 2.68 -7.19
CA LEU A 144 46.69 1.83 -8.02
C LEU A 144 47.92 2.59 -8.54
N GLY A 145 47.76 3.83 -9.01
CA GLY A 145 48.88 4.68 -9.42
C GLY A 145 49.87 4.96 -8.29
N ALA A 146 49.37 5.21 -7.07
CA ALA A 146 50.23 5.42 -5.90
C ALA A 146 51.01 4.15 -5.50
N ILE A 147 50.44 2.96 -5.70
CA ILE A 147 51.13 1.69 -5.47
C ILE A 147 52.23 1.47 -6.53
N ASP A 148 51.94 1.73 -7.80
CA ASP A 148 52.92 1.61 -8.89
C ASP A 148 54.10 2.56 -8.73
N ASP A 149 53.86 3.78 -8.24
CA ASP A 149 54.92 4.76 -7.95
C ASP A 149 55.73 4.38 -6.70
N ALA A 150 55.13 3.72 -5.71
CA ALA A 150 55.84 3.22 -4.53
C ALA A 150 56.65 1.94 -4.80
N ALA A 151 56.37 1.24 -5.91
CA ALA A 151 57.07 0.03 -6.33
C ALA A 151 58.29 0.27 -7.24
N LYS A 152 58.54 1.53 -7.65
CA LYS A 152 59.75 1.97 -8.37
C LYS A 152 60.81 2.48 -7.39
#